data_AF-A0ABD7ARZ0-F1
#
_entry.id   AF-A0ABD7ARZ0-F1
#
_cell.length_a   1.000
_cell.length_b   1.000
_cell.length_c   1.000
_cell.angle_alpha   90.00
_cell.angle_beta   90.00
_cell.angle_gamma   90.00
#
_symmetry.space_group_name_H-M   'P 1'
#
loop_
_entity.id
_entity.type
_entity.pdbx_description
1 polymer ?
#
loop_
_entity_poly.entity_id
_entity_poly.type
_entity_poly.pdbx_seq_one_letter_code
_entity_poly.pdbx_strand_id
1 'polypeptide(L)'
;MKSCFSNLPVKDGTSGAWTLDSFEISKDKAVSLFLRAATEDIDAVLQPGNYRRLSNGRNVVMTNLPYEIQLCQEFIKRATGHVLINGLGLGMVLHAILQKPEVNNVTVIEKSQDVINLVAEAFAHDPRVEIIHADALEYCPPAGVTYDVCWHDVWAGLSSSNLDEMEALERKYLHLCDWQDSWGKEQCEAALVRFSRMADEQP
;
A
#
# COMPACT_ATOMS: atom_id res chain seq x y z
N MET A 1 -9.21 14.76 -3.69
CA MET A 1 -8.28 13.76 -3.10
C MET A 1 -8.59 13.40 -1.65
N LYS A 2 -8.77 14.33 -0.68
CA LYS A 2 -9.06 13.93 0.72
C LYS A 2 -10.30 13.02 0.90
N SER A 3 -11.34 13.20 0.08
CA SER A 3 -12.62 12.48 0.18
C SER A 3 -12.55 10.99 -0.21
N CYS A 4 -11.72 10.60 -1.19
CA CYS A 4 -11.71 9.22 -1.69
C CYS A 4 -11.04 8.24 -0.71
N PHE A 5 -10.11 8.71 0.11
CA PHE A 5 -9.42 7.84 1.07
C PHE A 5 -10.14 7.70 2.42
N SER A 6 -11.01 8.66 2.77
CA SER A 6 -11.81 8.59 4.01
C SER A 6 -12.99 7.62 3.89
N ASN A 7 -13.50 7.38 2.68
CA ASN A 7 -14.68 6.56 2.43
C ASN A 7 -14.35 5.32 1.59
N LEU A 8 -13.42 4.49 2.07
CA LEU A 8 -13.13 3.23 1.40
C LEU A 8 -14.39 2.34 1.36
N PRO A 9 -14.69 1.68 0.22
CA PRO A 9 -15.92 0.91 0.01
C PRO A 9 -15.95 -0.44 0.74
N VAL A 10 -14.89 -0.76 1.48
CA VAL A 10 -14.75 -2.01 2.25
C VAL A 10 -15.63 -2.02 3.51
N LYS A 11 -16.03 -3.21 3.95
CA LYS A 11 -16.86 -3.41 5.14
C LYS A 11 -16.01 -4.01 6.26
N ASP A 12 -16.40 -3.71 7.49
CA ASP A 12 -15.78 -4.35 8.66
C ASP A 12 -16.05 -5.87 8.61
N GLY A 13 -15.05 -6.66 8.98
CA GLY A 13 -15.12 -8.11 8.86
C GLY A 13 -13.86 -8.80 9.35
N THR A 14 -13.95 -10.13 9.42
CA THR A 14 -12.84 -11.01 9.79
C THR A 14 -12.78 -12.21 8.86
N SER A 15 -11.58 -12.63 8.47
CA SER A 15 -11.32 -13.86 7.72
C SER A 15 -10.02 -14.47 8.22
N GLY A 16 -10.05 -15.70 8.71
CA GLY A 16 -8.88 -16.34 9.32
C GLY A 16 -8.33 -15.51 10.49
N ALA A 17 -7.04 -15.17 10.42
CA ALA A 17 -6.39 -14.28 11.40
C ALA A 17 -6.53 -12.79 11.09
N TRP A 18 -7.14 -12.44 9.94
CA TRP A 18 -7.25 -11.07 9.47
C TRP A 18 -8.52 -10.40 9.96
N THR A 19 -8.38 -9.15 10.35
CA THR A 19 -9.47 -8.27 10.77
C THR A 19 -9.36 -6.97 9.99
N LEU A 20 -10.45 -6.59 9.31
CA LEU A 20 -10.65 -5.27 8.75
C LEU A 20 -11.68 -4.55 9.62
N ASP A 21 -11.29 -3.44 10.24
CA ASP A 21 -12.16 -2.69 11.13
C ASP A 21 -12.01 -1.17 11.00
N SER A 22 -13.02 -0.46 11.49
CA SER A 22 -13.03 0.99 11.57
C SER A 22 -12.58 1.46 12.95
N PHE A 23 -11.76 2.50 12.99
CA PHE A 23 -11.35 3.14 14.24
C PHE A 23 -11.39 4.66 14.14
N GLU A 24 -11.63 5.31 15.27
CA GLU A 24 -11.67 6.77 15.36
C GLU A 24 -10.39 7.30 16.02
N ILE A 25 -9.82 8.36 15.43
CA ILE A 25 -8.85 9.20 16.11
C ILE A 25 -9.59 10.43 16.64
N SER A 26 -9.67 10.54 17.96
CA SER A 26 -10.27 11.70 18.62
C SER A 26 -9.39 12.94 18.50
N LYS A 27 -10.00 14.13 18.64
CA LYS A 27 -9.30 15.42 18.66
C LYS A 27 -8.21 15.47 19.73
N ASP A 28 -8.51 14.96 20.92
CA ASP A 28 -7.56 14.99 22.05
C ASP A 28 -6.35 14.08 21.81
N LYS A 29 -6.57 12.92 21.17
CA LYS A 29 -5.49 11.99 20.82
C LYS A 29 -4.60 12.57 19.71
N ALA A 30 -5.21 13.21 18.71
CA ALA A 30 -4.50 13.92 17.66
C ALA A 30 -3.62 15.06 18.21
N VAL A 31 -4.18 15.89 19.10
CA VAL A 31 -3.45 16.98 19.77
C VAL A 31 -2.33 16.43 20.66
N SER A 32 -2.58 15.36 21.42
CA SER A 32 -1.54 14.73 22.25
C SER A 32 -0.38 14.19 21.43
N LEU A 33 -0.65 13.55 20.29
CA LEU A 33 0.40 13.03 19.40
C LEU A 33 1.15 14.17 18.70
N PHE A 34 0.46 15.23 18.31
CA PHE A 34 1.08 16.45 17.78
C PHE A 34 2.02 17.12 18.80
N LEU A 35 1.59 17.28 20.06
CA LEU A 35 2.42 17.86 21.12
C LEU A 35 3.67 17.03 21.43
N ARG A 36 3.62 15.70 21.23
CA ARG A 36 4.77 14.80 21.37
C ARG A 36 5.68 14.84 20.14
N ALA A 37 5.13 14.97 18.94
CA ALA A 37 5.89 15.20 17.72
C ALA A 37 6.53 16.61 17.68
N ALA A 38 5.98 17.61 18.37
CA ALA A 38 6.66 18.90 18.50
C ALA A 38 8.00 18.82 19.27
N THR A 39 8.27 17.70 19.95
CA THR A 39 9.55 17.42 20.63
C THR A 39 10.49 16.49 19.84
N GLU A 40 10.03 15.91 18.73
CA GLU A 40 10.79 15.02 17.85
C GLU A 40 10.33 15.26 16.41
N ASP A 41 11.22 15.72 15.52
CA ASP A 41 10.98 16.09 14.11
C ASP A 41 10.17 15.05 13.31
N ILE A 42 8.84 15.01 13.54
CA ILE A 42 7.87 14.05 13.02
C ILE A 42 6.70 14.87 12.48
N ASP A 43 6.77 15.17 11.19
CA ASP A 43 5.63 15.65 10.43
C ASP A 43 4.66 14.49 10.16
N ALA A 44 3.87 14.13 11.18
CA ALA A 44 2.70 13.27 11.03
C ALA A 44 1.57 13.78 11.92
N VAL A 45 0.96 14.91 11.53
CA VAL A 45 -0.25 15.40 12.18
C VAL A 45 -1.40 14.44 11.87
N LEU A 46 -1.63 13.49 12.76
CA LEU A 46 -2.82 12.65 12.74
C LEU A 46 -4.04 13.55 12.83
N GLN A 47 -4.85 13.55 11.78
CA GLN A 47 -6.08 14.31 11.77
C GLN A 47 -7.16 13.54 12.54
N PRO A 48 -8.07 14.22 13.27
CA PRO A 48 -9.23 13.57 13.84
C PRO A 48 -10.12 13.03 12.72
N GLY A 49 -10.65 11.82 12.88
CA GLY A 49 -11.49 11.20 11.85
C GLY A 49 -11.68 9.70 12.02
N ASN A 50 -12.47 9.14 11.12
CA ASN A 50 -12.69 7.70 11.00
C ASN A 50 -11.74 7.14 9.95
N TYR A 51 -11.07 6.06 10.34
CA TYR A 51 -10.05 5.39 9.55
C TYR A 51 -10.34 3.90 9.48
N ARG A 52 -9.77 3.24 8.48
CA ARG A 52 -9.79 1.79 8.32
C ARG A 52 -8.44 1.22 8.69
N ARG A 53 -8.49 0.01 9.23
CA ARG A 53 -7.30 -0.74 9.63
C ARG A 53 -7.44 -2.17 9.17
N LEU A 54 -6.33 -2.70 8.68
CA LEU A 54 -6.16 -4.13 8.42
C LEU A 54 -5.13 -4.67 9.42
N SER A 55 -5.52 -5.70 10.16
CA SER A 55 -4.68 -6.34 11.17
C SER A 55 -4.58 -7.85 10.93
N ASN A 56 -3.42 -8.43 11.21
CA ASN A 56 -3.22 -9.87 11.26
C ASN A 56 -2.92 -10.28 12.71
N GLY A 57 -3.88 -10.90 13.37
CA GLY A 57 -3.84 -11.15 14.80
C GLY A 57 -3.78 -9.85 15.60
N ARG A 58 -2.67 -9.64 16.32
CA ARG A 58 -2.44 -8.41 17.12
C ARG A 58 -1.64 -7.34 16.38
N ASN A 59 -1.12 -7.67 15.21
CA ASN A 59 -0.25 -6.78 14.45
C ASN A 59 -1.09 -5.97 13.49
N VAL A 60 -0.99 -4.65 13.58
CA VAL A 60 -1.56 -3.75 12.58
C VAL A 60 -0.65 -3.78 11.36
N VAL A 61 -1.19 -4.18 10.22
CA VAL A 61 -0.43 -4.33 8.97
C VAL A 61 -0.54 -3.07 8.12
N MET A 62 -1.73 -2.48 8.03
CA MET A 62 -1.98 -1.30 7.20
C MET A 62 -3.10 -0.45 7.79
N THR A 63 -3.03 0.86 7.62
CA THR A 63 -4.15 1.79 7.81
C THR A 63 -4.44 2.60 6.54
N ASN A 64 -5.41 3.51 6.58
CA ASN A 64 -5.59 4.54 5.54
C ASN A 64 -5.21 5.93 6.09
N LEU A 65 -4.16 6.00 6.91
CA LEU A 65 -3.73 7.25 7.51
C LEU A 65 -3.13 8.19 6.45
N PRO A 66 -3.18 9.52 6.68
CA PRO A 66 -2.66 10.50 5.71
C PRO A 66 -1.22 10.25 5.25
N TYR A 67 -0.36 9.76 6.15
CA TYR A 67 1.02 9.44 5.83
C TYR A 67 1.15 8.27 4.83
N GLU A 68 0.38 7.19 4.99
CA GLU A 68 0.37 6.08 4.03
C GLU A 68 -0.14 6.53 2.66
N ILE A 69 -1.13 7.42 2.64
CA ILE A 69 -1.63 8.00 1.39
C ILE A 69 -0.55 8.84 0.71
N GLN A 70 0.26 9.58 1.48
CA GLN A 70 1.37 10.38 0.95
C GLN A 70 2.42 9.52 0.24
N LEU A 71 2.77 8.37 0.81
CA LEU A 71 3.73 7.43 0.20
C LEU A 71 3.27 6.89 -1.16
N CYS A 72 1.97 6.86 -1.43
CA CYS A 72 1.41 6.35 -2.68
C CYS A 72 1.11 7.46 -3.73
N GLN A 73 1.34 8.74 -3.42
CA GLN A 73 0.88 9.86 -4.26
C GLN A 73 1.45 9.82 -5.68
N GLU A 74 2.74 9.48 -5.80
CA GLU A 74 3.42 9.48 -7.10
C GLU A 74 2.89 8.37 -8.02
N PHE A 75 2.63 7.19 -7.45
CA PHE A 75 1.95 6.10 -8.13
C PHE A 75 0.53 6.49 -8.56
N ILE A 76 -0.29 7.01 -7.64
CA ILE A 76 -1.67 7.41 -7.94
C ILE A 76 -1.70 8.44 -9.08
N LYS A 77 -0.74 9.37 -9.12
CA LYS A 77 -0.60 10.36 -10.18
C LYS A 77 -0.27 9.72 -11.52
N ARG A 78 0.65 8.75 -11.57
CA ARG A 78 1.09 8.08 -12.81
C ARG A 78 0.13 7.04 -13.33
N ALA A 79 -0.63 6.38 -12.46
CA ALA A 79 -1.53 5.28 -12.82
C ALA A 79 -2.42 5.63 -14.02
N THR A 80 -2.21 4.94 -15.13
CA THR A 80 -2.91 5.09 -16.41
C THR A 80 -2.88 3.74 -17.14
N GLY A 81 -3.74 3.54 -18.13
CA GLY A 81 -3.72 2.36 -18.98
C GLY A 81 -4.01 1.06 -18.22
N HIS A 82 -3.19 0.03 -18.44
CA HIS A 82 -3.20 -1.24 -17.74
C HIS A 82 -2.25 -1.18 -16.53
N VAL A 83 -2.81 -1.21 -15.33
CA VAL A 83 -2.08 -1.11 -14.07
C VAL A 83 -1.93 -2.48 -13.42
N LEU A 84 -0.73 -2.79 -12.91
CA LEU A 84 -0.50 -3.91 -12.00
C LEU A 84 -0.34 -3.39 -10.57
N ILE A 85 -1.00 -4.04 -9.61
CA ILE A 85 -0.79 -3.82 -8.18
C ILE A 85 -0.41 -5.15 -7.54
N ASN A 86 0.80 -5.25 -6.99
CA ASN A 86 1.18 -6.35 -6.12
C ASN A 86 0.87 -5.95 -4.68
N GLY A 87 -0.08 -6.64 -4.05
CA GLY A 87 -0.62 -6.33 -2.73
C GLY A 87 -1.98 -5.62 -2.81
N LEU A 88 -3.05 -6.27 -2.34
CA LEU A 88 -4.38 -5.68 -2.30
C LEU A 88 -4.55 -4.76 -1.09
N GLY A 89 -4.06 -5.19 0.08
CA GLY A 89 -4.16 -4.44 1.34
C GLY A 89 -5.61 -4.02 1.63
N LEU A 90 -5.83 -2.75 1.97
CA LEU A 90 -7.18 -2.17 2.15
C LEU A 90 -7.90 -1.82 0.84
N GLY A 91 -7.30 -2.11 -0.32
CA GLY A 91 -7.78 -1.64 -1.63
C GLY A 91 -7.69 -0.12 -1.78
N MET A 92 -6.84 0.55 -0.99
CA MET A 92 -6.78 2.01 -0.90
C MET A 92 -6.36 2.65 -2.23
N VAL A 93 -5.23 2.20 -2.79
CA VAL A 93 -4.72 2.72 -4.06
C VAL A 93 -5.57 2.25 -5.23
N LEU A 94 -6.07 1.01 -5.20
CA LEU A 94 -7.03 0.48 -6.17
C LEU A 94 -8.27 1.38 -6.27
N HIS A 95 -8.90 1.68 -5.13
CA HIS A 95 -10.06 2.56 -5.09
C HIS A 95 -9.78 3.95 -5.68
N ALA A 96 -8.60 4.51 -5.39
CA ALA A 96 -8.20 5.82 -5.89
C ALA A 96 -7.98 5.84 -7.41
N ILE A 97 -7.27 4.85 -7.96
CA ILE A 97 -6.96 4.83 -9.39
C ILE A 97 -8.18 4.49 -10.24
N LEU A 98 -9.16 3.75 -9.70
CA LEU A 98 -10.42 3.48 -10.41
C LEU A 98 -11.26 4.74 -10.64
N GLN A 99 -11.01 5.84 -9.92
CA GLN A 99 -11.64 7.13 -10.21
C GLN A 99 -11.06 7.84 -11.44
N LYS A 100 -9.98 7.31 -12.02
CA LYS A 100 -9.28 7.89 -13.15
C LYS A 100 -9.82 7.29 -14.45
N PRO A 101 -10.42 8.09 -15.36
CA PRO A 101 -10.92 7.58 -16.64
C PRO A 101 -9.80 7.06 -17.56
N GLU A 102 -8.55 7.49 -17.34
CA GLU A 102 -7.38 7.01 -18.06
C GLU A 102 -6.92 5.58 -17.66
N VAL A 103 -7.47 5.01 -16.58
CA VAL A 103 -7.20 3.62 -16.16
C VAL A 103 -8.21 2.68 -16.80
N ASN A 104 -7.70 1.79 -17.66
CA ASN A 104 -8.48 0.89 -18.51
C ASN A 104 -8.62 -0.50 -17.91
N ASN A 105 -7.58 -1.01 -17.24
CA ASN A 105 -7.55 -2.33 -16.63
C ASN A 105 -6.64 -2.32 -15.41
N VAL A 106 -6.96 -3.10 -14.38
CA VAL A 106 -6.17 -3.25 -13.17
C VAL A 106 -6.08 -4.73 -12.80
N THR A 107 -4.87 -5.27 -12.82
CA THR A 107 -4.57 -6.60 -12.28
C THR A 107 -4.02 -6.43 -10.87
N VAL A 108 -4.62 -7.09 -9.89
CA VAL A 108 -4.17 -7.09 -8.50
C VAL A 108 -3.74 -8.48 -8.11
N ILE A 109 -2.51 -8.62 -7.59
CA ILE A 109 -1.97 -9.86 -7.07
C ILE A 109 -1.99 -9.80 -5.56
N GLU A 110 -2.69 -10.72 -4.91
CA GLU A 110 -2.76 -10.79 -3.45
C GLU A 110 -2.46 -12.20 -2.97
N LYS A 111 -1.54 -12.32 -2.02
CA LYS A 111 -1.07 -13.60 -1.49
C LYS A 111 -2.02 -14.20 -0.46
N SER A 112 -2.77 -13.37 0.25
CA SER A 112 -3.68 -13.82 1.30
C SER A 112 -5.11 -13.95 0.78
N GLN A 113 -5.60 -15.18 0.68
CA GLN A 113 -7.01 -15.45 0.42
C GLN A 113 -7.94 -14.76 1.43
N ASP A 114 -7.52 -14.65 2.69
CA ASP A 114 -8.29 -13.96 3.73
C ASP A 114 -8.43 -12.46 3.47
N VAL A 115 -7.38 -11.79 2.98
CA VAL A 115 -7.44 -10.38 2.57
C VAL A 115 -8.37 -10.21 1.35
N ILE A 116 -8.28 -11.13 0.37
CA ILE A 116 -9.19 -11.15 -0.78
C ILE A 116 -10.65 -11.26 -0.30
N ASN A 117 -10.95 -12.19 0.62
CA ASN A 117 -12.31 -12.37 1.15
C ASN A 117 -12.86 -11.10 1.81
N LEU A 118 -12.01 -10.29 2.43
CA LEU A 118 -12.40 -9.06 3.13
C LEU A 118 -12.60 -7.87 2.16
N VAL A 119 -11.87 -7.83 1.04
CA VAL A 119 -11.71 -6.60 0.25
C VAL A 119 -12.25 -6.73 -1.18
N ALA A 120 -12.12 -7.89 -1.82
CA ALA A 120 -12.41 -8.07 -3.24
C ALA A 120 -13.87 -7.78 -3.61
N GLU A 121 -14.83 -8.13 -2.74
CA GLU A 121 -16.26 -7.89 -2.96
C GLU A 121 -16.57 -6.40 -3.19
N ALA A 122 -15.80 -5.50 -2.58
CA ALA A 122 -15.98 -4.06 -2.77
C ALA A 122 -15.67 -3.59 -4.21
N PHE A 123 -14.94 -4.39 -4.99
CA PHE A 123 -14.50 -4.07 -6.36
C PHE A 123 -15.09 -5.00 -7.42
N ALA A 124 -15.83 -6.05 -7.03
CA ALA A 124 -16.37 -7.08 -7.93
C ALA A 124 -17.33 -6.54 -9.02
N HIS A 125 -17.85 -5.33 -8.85
CA HIS A 125 -18.75 -4.66 -9.79
C HIS A 125 -18.00 -3.88 -10.89
N ASP A 126 -16.71 -3.61 -10.73
CA ASP A 126 -15.91 -2.84 -11.71
C ASP A 126 -15.28 -3.82 -12.71
N PRO A 127 -15.68 -3.79 -14.00
CA PRO A 127 -15.20 -4.75 -14.99
C PRO A 127 -13.72 -4.56 -15.36
N ARG A 128 -13.08 -3.48 -14.90
CA ARG A 128 -11.66 -3.22 -15.10
C ARG A 128 -10.78 -3.97 -14.11
N VAL A 129 -11.35 -4.59 -13.07
CA VAL A 129 -10.58 -5.14 -11.96
C VAL A 129 -10.52 -6.66 -12.06
N GLU A 130 -9.29 -7.19 -12.04
CA GLU A 130 -9.00 -8.61 -11.89
C GLU A 130 -8.16 -8.80 -10.62
N ILE A 131 -8.64 -9.61 -9.67
CA ILE A 131 -7.91 -9.94 -8.44
C ILE A 131 -7.50 -11.41 -8.50
N ILE A 132 -6.20 -11.68 -8.44
CA ILE A 132 -5.60 -12.99 -8.57
C ILE A 132 -4.97 -13.38 -7.22
N HIS A 133 -5.36 -14.54 -6.70
CA HIS A 133 -4.74 -15.13 -5.53
C HIS A 133 -3.41 -15.77 -5.91
N ALA A 134 -2.29 -15.07 -5.67
CA ALA A 134 -0.94 -15.55 -5.94
C ALA A 134 0.09 -14.77 -5.11
N ASP A 135 1.29 -15.34 -4.96
CA ASP A 135 2.43 -14.60 -4.47
C ASP A 135 2.99 -13.71 -5.59
N ALA A 136 3.15 -12.41 -5.33
CA ALA A 136 3.70 -11.45 -6.30
C ALA A 136 5.10 -11.83 -6.79
N LEU A 137 5.93 -12.44 -5.96
CA LEU A 137 7.28 -12.90 -6.32
C LEU A 137 7.23 -14.13 -7.24
N GLU A 138 6.19 -14.96 -7.14
CA GLU A 138 6.03 -16.18 -7.94
C GLU A 138 5.14 -16.01 -9.17
N TYR A 139 4.23 -15.03 -9.17
CA TYR A 139 3.24 -14.81 -10.23
C TYR A 139 3.91 -14.50 -11.58
N CYS A 140 3.59 -15.25 -12.63
CA CYS A 140 4.07 -14.96 -13.97
C CYS A 140 2.91 -14.38 -14.81
N PRO A 141 3.02 -13.13 -15.30
CA PRO A 141 2.05 -12.58 -16.23
C PRO A 141 1.89 -13.48 -17.46
N PRO A 142 0.67 -13.62 -18.01
CA PRO A 142 0.46 -14.34 -19.26
C PRO A 142 1.33 -13.79 -20.40
N ALA A 143 1.71 -14.65 -21.34
CA ALA A 143 2.56 -14.26 -22.46
C ALA A 143 1.94 -13.10 -23.26
N GLY A 144 2.74 -12.05 -23.50
CA GLY A 144 2.33 -10.86 -24.24
C GLY A 144 1.59 -9.80 -23.42
N VAL A 145 1.36 -10.03 -22.12
CA VAL A 145 0.82 -9.01 -21.22
C VAL A 145 1.94 -8.05 -20.79
N THR A 146 1.68 -6.75 -20.95
CA THR A 146 2.51 -5.65 -20.45
C THR A 146 1.63 -4.65 -19.72
N TYR A 147 2.22 -3.88 -18.82
CA TYR A 147 1.54 -2.91 -17.98
C TYR A 147 2.08 -1.50 -18.25
N ASP A 148 1.24 -0.48 -18.24
CA ASP A 148 1.73 0.90 -18.30
C ASP A 148 2.37 1.30 -16.95
N VAL A 149 1.82 0.79 -15.84
CA VAL A 149 2.24 1.17 -14.48
C VAL A 149 2.17 -0.05 -13.55
N CYS A 150 3.28 -0.36 -12.86
CA CYS A 150 3.33 -1.36 -11.81
C CYS A 150 3.53 -0.72 -10.43
N TRP A 151 2.84 -1.24 -9.41
CA TRP A 151 3.03 -0.84 -8.02
C TRP A 151 3.27 -2.06 -7.14
N HIS A 152 4.22 -1.95 -6.21
CA HIS A 152 4.63 -3.05 -5.34
C HIS A 152 4.43 -2.69 -3.87
N ASP A 153 3.50 -3.36 -3.18
CA ASP A 153 3.08 -3.06 -1.82
C ASP A 153 2.75 -4.35 -1.06
N VAL A 154 3.78 -5.19 -0.85
CA VAL A 154 3.64 -6.55 -0.30
C VAL A 154 4.19 -6.70 1.13
N TRP A 155 4.70 -5.62 1.73
CA TRP A 155 5.42 -5.66 3.01
C TRP A 155 4.58 -5.09 4.16
N ALA A 156 4.67 -5.70 5.33
CA ALA A 156 3.95 -5.25 6.53
C ALA A 156 4.59 -4.04 7.24
N GLY A 157 5.73 -3.56 6.78
CA GLY A 157 6.45 -2.43 7.38
C GLY A 157 7.68 -2.05 6.58
N LEU A 158 8.22 -0.85 6.86
CA LEU A 158 9.36 -0.28 6.14
C LEU A 158 10.68 -0.70 6.81
N SER A 159 11.50 -1.44 6.08
CA SER A 159 12.79 -1.94 6.54
C SER A 159 13.77 -2.02 5.38
N SER A 160 15.06 -1.79 5.63
CA SER A 160 16.11 -2.01 4.63
C SER A 160 16.17 -3.47 4.15
N SER A 161 15.68 -4.43 4.94
CA SER A 161 15.56 -5.83 4.53
C SER A 161 14.59 -6.06 3.37
N ASN A 162 13.69 -5.10 3.09
CA ASN A 162 12.74 -5.23 2.00
C ASN A 162 13.36 -4.89 0.63
N LEU A 163 14.53 -4.23 0.61
CA LEU A 163 15.15 -3.74 -0.61
C LEU A 163 15.48 -4.88 -1.60
N ASP A 164 15.85 -6.05 -1.12
CA ASP A 164 16.14 -7.22 -1.96
C ASP A 164 14.90 -7.70 -2.72
N GLU A 165 13.74 -7.75 -2.04
CA GLU A 165 12.47 -8.13 -2.65
C GLU A 165 11.92 -7.02 -3.56
N MET A 166 12.10 -5.75 -3.19
CA MET A 166 11.76 -4.60 -4.05
C MET A 166 12.53 -4.70 -5.38
N GLU A 167 13.85 -4.93 -5.32
CA GLU A 167 14.69 -5.07 -6.49
C GLU A 167 14.33 -6.33 -7.30
N ALA A 168 13.93 -7.43 -6.65
CA ALA A 168 13.46 -8.63 -7.32
C ALA A 168 12.18 -8.37 -8.14
N LEU A 169 11.20 -7.67 -7.57
CA LEU A 169 9.98 -7.27 -8.28
C LEU A 169 10.31 -6.28 -9.41
N GLU A 170 11.17 -5.30 -9.17
CA GLU A 170 11.55 -4.33 -10.20
C GLU A 170 12.23 -4.99 -11.39
N ARG A 171 13.17 -5.91 -11.16
CA ARG A 171 13.79 -6.69 -12.23
C ARG A 171 12.78 -7.55 -12.99
N LYS A 172 11.81 -8.13 -12.28
CA LYS A 172 10.79 -9.00 -12.86
C LYS A 172 9.90 -8.26 -13.85
N TYR A 173 9.52 -7.03 -13.55
CA TYR A 173 8.65 -6.23 -14.42
C TYR A 173 9.40 -5.23 -15.32
N LEU A 174 10.74 -5.15 -15.24
CA LEU A 174 11.58 -4.20 -16.01
C LEU A 174 11.28 -4.13 -17.51
N HIS A 175 10.94 -5.26 -18.13
CA HIS A 175 10.62 -5.35 -19.56
C HIS A 175 9.14 -5.60 -19.84
N LEU A 176 8.32 -5.57 -18.79
CA LEU A 176 6.88 -5.78 -18.82
C LEU A 176 6.11 -4.53 -18.40
N CYS A 177 6.78 -3.44 -18.04
CA CYS A 177 6.13 -2.18 -17.76
C CYS A 177 6.91 -0.93 -18.15
N ASP A 178 6.19 0.17 -18.39
CA ASP A 178 6.78 1.48 -18.70
C ASP A 178 7.26 2.21 -17.44
N TRP A 179 6.55 2.04 -16.32
CA TRP A 179 6.94 2.60 -15.03
C TRP A 179 6.60 1.65 -13.89
N GLN A 180 7.44 1.63 -12.86
CA GLN A 180 7.21 0.88 -11.64
C GLN A 180 7.84 1.54 -10.42
N ASP A 181 7.29 1.26 -9.25
CA ASP A 181 7.86 1.66 -7.96
C ASP A 181 7.26 0.82 -6.82
N SER A 182 7.87 0.93 -5.63
CA SER A 182 7.50 0.18 -4.43
C SER A 182 7.07 1.10 -3.28
N TRP A 183 6.10 0.64 -2.49
CA TRP A 183 5.65 1.34 -1.30
C TRP A 183 6.79 1.55 -0.31
N GLY A 184 7.07 2.82 -0.04
CA GLY A 184 8.07 3.25 0.93
C GLY A 184 9.52 2.94 0.58
N LYS A 185 9.84 2.77 -0.71
CA LYS A 185 11.20 2.52 -1.21
C LYS A 185 12.20 3.55 -0.71
N GLU A 186 11.90 4.84 -0.87
CA GLU A 186 12.77 5.94 -0.41
C GLU A 186 13.07 5.86 1.09
N GLN A 187 12.08 5.46 1.89
CA GLN A 187 12.25 5.30 3.34
C GLN A 187 13.13 4.09 3.68
N CYS A 188 13.01 3.00 2.93
CA CYS A 188 13.86 1.81 3.10
C CYS A 188 15.31 2.10 2.70
N GLU A 189 15.53 2.83 1.60
CA GLU A 189 16.85 3.29 1.16
C GLU A 189 17.47 4.25 2.19
N ALA A 190 16.70 5.22 2.68
CA ALA A 190 17.16 6.15 3.72
C ALA A 190 17.53 5.42 5.02
N ALA A 191 16.78 4.38 5.40
CA ALA A 191 17.10 3.55 6.56
C ALA A 191 18.44 2.83 6.37
N LEU A 192 18.71 2.23 5.21
CA LEU A 192 19.97 1.56 4.91
C LEU A 192 21.18 2.51 5.04
N VAL A 193 21.07 3.73 4.51
CA VAL A 193 22.12 4.75 4.61
C VAL A 193 22.38 5.14 6.07
N ARG A 194 21.32 5.32 6.87
CA ARG A 194 21.46 5.63 8.30
C ARG A 194 22.15 4.50 9.06
N PHE A 195 21.75 3.25 8.83
CA PHE A 195 22.38 2.08 9.46
C PHE A 195 23.87 1.97 9.12
N SER A 196 24.23 2.19 7.85
CA SER A 196 25.63 2.12 7.41
C SER A 196 26.48 3.18 8.11
N ARG A 197 25.98 4.42 8.23
CA ARG A 197 26.68 5.50 8.95
C ARG A 197 26.88 5.20 10.44
N MET A 198 25.89 4.60 11.10
CA MET A 198 26.02 4.23 12.52
C MET A 198 27.01 3.09 12.74
N ALA A 199 27.15 2.17 11.78
CA ALA A 199 28.15 1.11 11.84
C ALA A 199 29.58 1.65 11.68
N ASP A 200 29.76 2.69 10.85
CA ASP A 200 31.06 3.35 10.66
C ASP A 200 31.47 4.25 11.84
N GLU A 201 30.51 4.67 12.68
CA GLU A 201 30.73 5.53 13.86
C GLU A 201 30.94 4.76 15.18
N GLN A 202 30.91 3.43 15.16
CA GLN A 202 31.25 2.60 16.33
C GLN A 202 32.77 2.35 16.40
N PRO A 203 33.45 2.71 17.51
CA PRO A 203 34.91 2.56 17.68
C PRO A 203 35.38 1.12 17.86
#